data_AF-A0A839DVK3-F1
#
_entry.id   AF-A0A839DVK3-F1
#
_cell.length_a   1.000
_cell.length_b   1.000
_cell.length_c   1.000
_cell.angle_alpha   90.00
_cell.angle_beta   90.00
_cell.angle_gamma   90.00
#
_symmetry.space_group_name_H-M   'P 1'
#
loop_
_entity.id
_entity.type
_entity.pdbx_description
1 polymer ?
#
loop_
_entity_poly.entity_id
_entity_poly.type
_entity_poly.pdbx_seq_one_letter_code
_entity_poly.pdbx_strand_id
1 'polypeptide(L)'
;MGEPDPTDPDGRDGNVVCGFTVDLVEHAPRMPAGVSRVEIRLGGDTVGDLDYRTCSECRFGVLESVRVATAVRRRGLASHAVFAILSAHPAYQWSTSTITDTAEATAFWTALDWPGIGGTLPYCPHMRRADEHNP
;
A
#
# COMPACT_ATOMS: atom_id res chain seq x y z
N MET A 1 -26.50 -3.52 55.60
CA MET A 1 -26.85 -4.86 55.10
C MET A 1 -27.41 -4.64 53.70
N GLY A 2 -26.55 -4.81 52.69
CA GLY A 2 -26.93 -4.69 51.29
C GLY A 2 -27.39 -6.05 50.78
N GLU A 3 -28.50 -6.07 50.06
CA GLU A 3 -28.84 -7.20 49.19
C GLU A 3 -28.07 -7.01 47.87
N PRO A 4 -27.27 -7.99 47.43
CA PRO A 4 -26.76 -8.01 46.06
C PRO A 4 -27.90 -8.38 45.09
N ASP A 5 -28.00 -7.62 44.00
CA ASP A 5 -28.85 -7.89 42.85
C ASP A 5 -28.42 -9.23 42.19
N PRO A 6 -29.30 -10.24 42.12
CA PRO A 6 -28.99 -11.57 41.61
C PRO A 6 -29.13 -11.70 40.08
N THR A 7 -29.16 -10.59 39.35
CA THR A 7 -29.15 -10.57 37.87
C THR A 7 -27.81 -10.05 37.34
N ASP A 8 -26.76 -10.77 37.76
CA ASP A 8 -25.44 -10.93 37.12
C ASP A 8 -25.60 -11.46 35.67
N PRO A 9 -24.56 -11.62 34.83
CA PRO A 9 -23.20 -11.04 34.74
C PRO A 9 -22.95 -10.48 33.33
N ASP A 10 -21.74 -10.04 33.02
CA ASP A 10 -21.26 -9.69 31.66
C ASP A 10 -21.53 -8.24 31.23
N GLY A 11 -21.13 -7.35 32.14
CA GLY A 11 -20.31 -6.23 31.73
C GLY A 11 -19.06 -6.73 31.02
N ARG A 12 -19.13 -6.87 29.69
CA ARG A 12 -17.99 -6.81 28.79
C ARG A 12 -18.33 -6.02 27.55
N ASP A 13 -17.52 -5.00 27.36
CA ASP A 13 -17.30 -4.24 26.15
C ASP A 13 -17.24 -5.16 24.93
N GLY A 14 -18.37 -5.24 24.23
CA GLY A 14 -18.49 -5.97 22.97
C GLY A 14 -19.03 -5.04 21.91
N ASN A 15 -18.41 -3.86 21.75
CA ASN A 15 -18.52 -3.13 20.49
C ASN A 15 -17.89 -4.04 19.43
N VAL A 16 -18.68 -4.97 18.88
CA VAL A 16 -18.36 -5.57 17.59
C VAL A 16 -18.58 -4.47 16.57
N VAL A 17 -17.63 -3.55 16.50
CA VAL A 17 -17.20 -3.09 15.21
C VAL A 17 -16.77 -4.36 14.50
N CYS A 18 -17.49 -4.76 13.46
CA CYS A 18 -16.88 -5.53 12.39
C CYS A 18 -15.75 -4.65 11.82
N GLY A 19 -14.64 -4.60 12.55
CA GLY A 19 -13.41 -4.01 12.11
C GLY A 19 -12.89 -4.95 11.05
N PHE A 20 -13.06 -4.57 9.79
CA PHE A 20 -12.36 -5.25 8.73
C PHE A 20 -10.86 -5.06 8.98
N THR A 21 -10.12 -6.16 9.07
CA THR A 21 -8.66 -6.10 9.12
C THR A 21 -8.15 -5.70 7.74
N VAL A 22 -7.11 -4.86 7.73
CA VAL A 22 -6.38 -4.55 6.50
C VAL A 22 -5.09 -5.34 6.54
N ASP A 23 -4.92 -6.24 5.60
CA ASP A 23 -3.72 -7.07 5.47
C ASP A 23 -3.01 -6.70 4.16
N LEU A 24 -1.70 -6.51 4.23
CA LEU A 24 -0.84 -6.27 3.07
C LEU A 24 0.00 -7.51 2.83
N VAL A 25 -0.20 -8.17 1.70
CA VAL A 25 0.54 -9.38 1.34
C VAL A 25 1.49 -9.06 0.21
N GLU A 26 2.78 -8.98 0.54
CA GLU A 26 3.84 -8.73 -0.45
C GLU A 26 4.25 -10.03 -1.16
N HIS A 27 4.30 -9.95 -2.48
CA HIS A 27 4.86 -10.93 -3.37
C HIS A 27 6.17 -10.39 -3.92
N ALA A 28 7.25 -11.04 -3.50
CA ALA A 28 8.61 -10.68 -3.90
C ALA A 28 8.79 -10.76 -5.43
N PRO A 29 9.68 -9.94 -6.00
CA PRO A 29 9.94 -9.97 -7.42
C PRO A 29 10.67 -11.26 -7.79
N ARG A 30 10.43 -11.78 -8.99
CA ARG A 30 11.12 -12.98 -9.49
C ARG A 30 12.64 -12.80 -9.63
N MET A 31 13.09 -11.55 -9.71
CA MET A 31 14.49 -11.17 -9.90
C MET A 31 14.80 -9.87 -9.15
N PRO A 32 16.08 -9.61 -8.83
CA PRO A 32 16.51 -8.33 -8.28
C PRO A 32 16.06 -7.15 -9.15
N ALA A 33 15.55 -6.09 -8.52
CA ALA A 33 15.03 -4.91 -9.20
C ALA A 33 13.83 -5.15 -10.16
N GLY A 34 13.17 -6.31 -10.08
CA GLY A 34 11.91 -6.59 -10.76
C GLY A 34 10.69 -6.03 -10.04
N VAL A 35 9.50 -6.31 -10.59
CA VAL A 35 8.21 -5.89 -10.03
C VAL A 35 7.84 -6.74 -8.81
N SER A 36 7.71 -6.08 -7.68
CA SER A 36 7.01 -6.58 -6.50
C SER A 36 5.53 -6.20 -6.59
N ARG A 37 4.67 -7.07 -6.08
CA ARG A 37 3.22 -6.79 -5.94
C ARG A 37 2.81 -6.92 -4.49
N VAL A 38 2.05 -5.95 -3.99
CA VAL A 38 1.36 -6.03 -2.71
C VAL A 38 -0.13 -6.21 -2.98
N GLU A 39 -0.72 -7.27 -2.46
CA GLU A 39 -2.18 -7.38 -2.38
C GLU A 39 -2.68 -6.61 -1.18
N ILE A 40 -3.70 -5.78 -1.41
CA ILE A 40 -4.44 -5.08 -0.35
C ILE A 40 -5.67 -5.91 -0.04
N ARG A 41 -5.70 -6.54 1.14
CA ARG A 41 -6.81 -7.37 1.59
C ARG A 41 -7.63 -6.66 2.67
N LEU A 42 -8.95 -6.77 2.58
CA LEU A 42 -9.89 -6.23 3.55
C LEU A 42 -10.79 -7.35 4.05
N GLY A 43 -10.64 -7.75 5.31
CA GLY A 43 -11.38 -8.90 5.87
C GLY A 43 -11.07 -10.22 5.15
N GLY A 44 -9.85 -10.38 4.64
CA GLY A 44 -9.39 -11.57 3.92
C GLY A 44 -9.57 -11.52 2.40
N ASP A 45 -10.43 -10.65 1.88
CA ASP A 45 -10.67 -10.51 0.43
C ASP A 45 -9.69 -9.51 -0.19
N THR A 46 -9.10 -9.86 -1.34
CA THR A 46 -8.27 -8.93 -2.11
C THR A 46 -9.15 -7.86 -2.76
N VAL A 47 -8.97 -6.61 -2.31
CA VAL A 47 -9.73 -5.45 -2.76
C VAL A 47 -8.91 -4.46 -3.56
N GLY A 48 -7.62 -4.75 -3.76
CA GLY A 48 -6.71 -3.89 -4.48
C GLY A 48 -5.32 -4.46 -4.53
N ASP A 49 -4.45 -3.75 -5.23
CA ASP A 49 -3.06 -4.13 -5.40
C ASP A 49 -2.19 -2.88 -5.60
N LEU A 50 -0.91 -3.04 -5.28
CA LEU A 50 0.12 -2.03 -5.45
C LEU A 50 1.34 -2.70 -6.08
N ASP A 51 1.78 -2.20 -7.22
CA ASP A 51 2.98 -2.67 -7.90
C ASP A 51 4.12 -1.66 -7.69
N TYR A 52 5.30 -2.14 -7.33
CA TYR A 52 6.49 -1.30 -7.14
C TYR A 52 7.78 -2.07 -7.47
N ARG A 53 8.88 -1.33 -7.65
CA ARG A 53 10.23 -1.89 -7.76
C ARG A 53 11.16 -1.23 -6.76
N THR A 54 12.12 -1.99 -6.25
CA THR A 54 13.24 -1.45 -5.49
C THR A 54 14.56 -2.00 -6.04
N CYS A 55 15.58 -1.15 -6.10
CA CYS A 55 16.94 -1.55 -6.42
C CYS A 55 17.82 -1.28 -5.21
N SER A 56 18.29 -2.33 -4.55
CA SER A 56 19.13 -2.23 -3.36
C SER A 56 20.49 -1.58 -3.65
N GLU A 57 21.05 -1.80 -4.84
CA GLU A 57 22.32 -1.22 -5.26
C GLU A 57 22.24 0.30 -5.44
N CYS A 58 21.20 0.79 -6.11
CA CYS A 58 21.01 2.23 -6.34
C CYS A 58 20.28 2.93 -5.19
N ARG A 59 19.62 2.16 -4.30
CA ARG A 59 18.66 2.64 -3.29
C ARG A 59 17.53 3.48 -3.91
N PHE A 60 17.02 3.02 -5.06
CA PHE A 60 15.89 3.67 -5.75
C PHE A 60 14.64 2.81 -5.64
N GLY A 61 13.50 3.47 -5.46
CA GLY A 61 12.17 2.88 -5.47
C GLY A 61 11.30 3.53 -6.56
N VAL A 62 10.54 2.72 -7.28
CA VAL A 62 9.55 3.19 -8.25
C VAL A 62 8.21 2.57 -7.87
N LEU A 63 7.21 3.41 -7.61
CA LEU A 63 5.83 2.99 -7.40
C LEU A 63 5.12 3.00 -8.76
N GLU A 64 4.76 1.82 -9.28
CA GLU A 64 4.28 1.66 -10.65
C GLU A 64 2.78 1.81 -10.79
N SER A 65 2.04 1.23 -9.86
CA SER A 65 0.58 1.37 -9.85
C SER A 65 0.03 1.14 -8.46
N VAL A 66 -1.12 1.77 -8.19
CA VAL A 66 -1.92 1.51 -6.99
C VAL A 66 -3.37 1.48 -7.42
N ARG A 67 -4.05 0.37 -7.13
CA ARG A 67 -5.43 0.10 -7.54
C ARG A 67 -6.21 -0.35 -6.33
N VAL A 68 -7.40 0.23 -6.15
CA VAL A 68 -8.36 -0.19 -5.12
C VAL A 68 -9.74 -0.24 -5.76
N ALA A 69 -10.47 -1.31 -5.46
CA ALA A 69 -11.84 -1.53 -5.91
C ALA A 69 -12.73 -0.35 -5.51
N THR A 70 -13.52 0.15 -6.46
CA THR A 70 -14.33 1.37 -6.31
C THR A 70 -15.22 1.35 -5.05
N ALA A 71 -15.78 0.19 -4.71
CA ALA A 71 -16.66 0.00 -3.56
C ALA A 71 -16.00 0.32 -2.19
N VAL A 72 -14.67 0.27 -2.11
CA VAL A 72 -13.92 0.48 -0.85
C VAL A 72 -12.88 1.60 -0.96
N ARG A 73 -12.97 2.44 -2.00
CA ARG A 73 -12.13 3.64 -2.14
C ARG A 73 -12.43 4.66 -1.02
N ARG A 74 -11.52 5.63 -0.87
CA ARG A 74 -11.61 6.73 0.11
C ARG A 74 -11.60 6.28 1.58
N ARG A 75 -11.17 5.05 1.85
CA ARG A 75 -10.98 4.48 3.21
C ARG A 75 -9.51 4.44 3.65
N GLY A 76 -8.62 5.11 2.92
CA GLY A 76 -7.18 5.15 3.23
C GLY A 76 -6.38 3.89 2.86
N LEU A 77 -7.00 2.87 2.25
CA LEU A 77 -6.33 1.59 1.92
C LEU A 77 -5.09 1.76 1.03
N ALA A 78 -5.22 2.53 -0.05
CA ALA A 78 -4.11 2.83 -0.95
C ALA A 78 -2.99 3.59 -0.22
N SER A 79 -3.35 4.60 0.57
CA SER A 79 -2.38 5.38 1.35
C SER A 79 -1.65 4.51 2.37
N HIS A 80 -2.36 3.62 3.05
CA HIS A 80 -1.78 2.68 4.00
C HIS A 80 -0.75 1.76 3.33
N ALA A 81 -1.10 1.19 2.16
CA ALA A 81 -0.18 0.36 1.38
C ALA A 81 1.06 1.14 0.94
N VAL A 82 0.90 2.36 0.45
CA VAL A 82 2.03 3.23 0.06
C VAL A 82 2.93 3.54 1.26
N PHE A 83 2.37 3.97 2.38
CA PHE A 83 3.16 4.28 3.58
C PHE A 83 3.90 3.05 4.13
N ALA A 84 3.29 1.86 4.06
CA ALA A 84 3.95 0.63 4.47
C ALA A 84 5.21 0.36 3.63
N ILE A 85 5.12 0.54 2.31
CA ILE A 85 6.27 0.37 1.40
C ILE A 85 7.35 1.43 1.63
N LEU A 86 6.96 2.70 1.78
CA LEU A 86 7.92 3.77 2.09
C LEU A 86 8.64 3.50 3.43
N SER A 87 7.90 3.02 4.44
CA SER A 87 8.46 2.71 5.77
C SER A 87 9.38 1.49 5.76
N ALA A 88 9.13 0.51 4.89
CA ALA A 88 10.00 -0.65 4.70
C ALA A 88 11.35 -0.28 4.04
N HIS A 89 11.39 0.86 3.33
CA HIS A 89 12.56 1.31 2.58
C HIS A 89 12.88 2.80 2.84
N PRO A 90 13.19 3.18 4.09
CA PRO A 90 13.29 4.58 4.49
C PRO A 90 14.49 5.31 3.88
N ALA A 91 15.52 4.57 3.43
CA ALA A 91 16.73 5.12 2.82
C ALA A 91 16.65 5.22 1.29
N TYR A 92 15.50 4.90 0.69
CA TYR A 92 15.33 4.85 -0.76
C TYR A 92 14.82 6.17 -1.30
N GLN A 93 15.32 6.56 -2.46
CA GLN A 93 14.74 7.67 -3.23
C GLN A 93 13.58 7.14 -4.05
N TRP A 94 12.39 7.66 -3.79
CA TRP A 94 11.14 7.18 -4.39
C TRP A 94 10.68 8.06 -5.55
N SER A 95 10.11 7.42 -6.55
CA SER A 95 9.44 8.04 -7.68
C SER A 95 8.18 7.25 -8.03
N THR A 96 7.31 7.81 -8.86
CA THR A 96 6.19 7.08 -9.47
C THR A 96 6.50 6.83 -10.94
N SER A 97 5.88 5.80 -11.51
CA SER A 97 5.70 5.73 -12.97
C SER A 97 4.84 6.91 -13.45
N THR A 98 4.56 6.97 -14.75
CA THR A 98 3.69 8.00 -15.32
C THR A 98 2.33 8.02 -14.60
N ILE A 99 2.07 9.10 -13.86
CA ILE A 99 0.78 9.34 -13.22
C ILE A 99 -0.21 9.66 -14.33
N THR A 100 -1.33 8.93 -14.37
CA THR A 100 -2.43 9.25 -15.27
C THR A 100 -3.02 10.61 -14.89
N ASP A 101 -3.16 11.50 -15.85
CA ASP A 101 -3.70 12.86 -15.66
C ASP A 101 -5.22 12.82 -15.46
N THR A 102 -5.63 12.40 -14.26
CA THR A 102 -7.03 12.40 -13.81
C THR A 102 -7.14 13.16 -12.50
N ALA A 103 -8.26 13.85 -12.29
CA ALA A 103 -8.51 14.58 -11.05
C ALA A 103 -8.42 13.67 -9.81
N GLU A 104 -8.83 12.40 -9.93
CA GLU A 104 -8.75 11.42 -8.84
C GLU A 104 -7.29 11.08 -8.50
N ALA A 105 -6.46 10.78 -9.51
CA ALA A 105 -5.05 10.47 -9.30
C ALA A 105 -4.30 11.68 -8.72
N THR A 106 -4.51 12.87 -9.27
CA THR A 106 -3.91 14.11 -8.75
C THR A 106 -4.29 14.35 -7.29
N ALA A 107 -5.58 14.26 -6.95
CA ALA A 107 -6.04 14.44 -5.57
C ALA A 107 -5.44 13.40 -4.62
N PHE A 108 -5.26 12.15 -5.06
CA PHE A 108 -4.64 11.10 -4.26
C PHE A 108 -3.16 11.40 -3.96
N TRP A 109 -2.36 11.72 -4.98
CA TRP A 109 -0.94 12.02 -4.79
C TRP A 109 -0.70 13.30 -3.99
N THR A 110 -1.54 14.32 -4.20
CA THR A 110 -1.52 15.53 -3.36
C THR A 110 -1.85 15.21 -1.89
N ALA A 111 -2.84 14.35 -1.63
CA ALA A 111 -3.21 13.99 -0.26
C ALA A 111 -2.14 13.16 0.47
N LEU A 112 -1.27 12.46 -0.28
CA LEU A 112 -0.13 11.75 0.27
C LEU A 112 1.06 12.67 0.59
N ASP A 113 0.98 13.96 0.26
CA ASP A 113 2.12 14.87 0.23
C ASP A 113 3.30 14.22 -0.50
N TRP A 114 2.99 13.54 -1.62
CA TRP A 114 3.97 12.69 -2.29
C TRP A 114 5.16 13.57 -2.72
N PRO A 115 6.39 13.24 -2.29
CA PRO A 115 7.54 14.11 -2.48
C PRO A 115 7.94 14.26 -3.96
N GLY A 116 7.28 13.53 -4.87
CA GLY A 116 7.62 13.37 -6.27
C GLY A 116 6.66 14.01 -7.27
N ILE A 117 5.98 15.13 -6.97
CA ILE A 117 5.45 15.99 -8.04
C ILE A 117 6.63 16.71 -8.70
N GLY A 118 7.31 15.99 -9.59
CA GLY A 118 8.54 16.44 -10.26
C GLY A 118 9.30 15.29 -10.92
N GLY A 119 8.56 14.28 -11.42
CA GLY A 119 9.10 13.05 -11.97
C GLY A 119 10.26 13.31 -12.94
N THR A 120 11.41 12.71 -12.65
CA THR A 120 12.15 11.79 -13.55
C THR A 120 13.36 11.27 -12.76
N LEU A 121 13.16 10.34 -11.84
CA LEU A 121 14.19 9.31 -11.62
C LEU A 121 13.78 8.16 -12.53
N PRO A 122 14.40 8.04 -13.72
CA PRO A 122 14.06 6.93 -14.59
C PRO A 122 14.47 5.63 -13.90
N TYR A 123 13.82 4.53 -14.27
CA TYR A 123 14.27 3.19 -13.92
C TYR A 123 15.79 3.10 -14.04
N CYS A 124 16.46 2.71 -12.95
CA CYS A 124 17.90 2.54 -12.99
C CYS A 124 18.26 1.43 -13.99
N PRO A 125 19.52 1.35 -14.46
CA PRO A 125 19.93 0.30 -15.39
C PRO A 125 19.58 -1.12 -14.92
N HIS A 126 19.56 -1.40 -13.61
CA HIS A 126 19.16 -2.70 -13.06
C HIS A 126 17.66 -2.97 -13.24
N MET A 127 16.80 -1.98 -12.96
CA MET A 127 15.36 -2.11 -13.17
C MET A 127 15.01 -2.28 -14.64
N ARG A 128 15.70 -1.55 -15.54
CA ARG A 128 15.51 -1.70 -17.01
C ARG A 128 15.88 -3.10 -17.50
N ARG A 129 17.02 -3.64 -17.03
CA ARG A 129 17.41 -5.02 -17.33
C ARG A 129 16.41 -6.04 -16.79
N ALA A 130 15.89 -5.83 -15.58
CA ALA A 130 14.86 -6.71 -15.03
C ALA A 130 13.59 -6.72 -15.87
N ASP A 131 13.24 -5.58 -16.48
CA ASP A 131 12.09 -5.44 -17.38
C ASP A 131 12.24 -6.23 -18.68
N GLU A 132 13.43 -6.20 -19.28
CA GLU A 132 13.76 -6.94 -20.52
C GLU A 132 13.62 -8.47 -20.36
N HIS A 133 13.65 -8.96 -19.12
CA HIS A 133 13.61 -10.39 -18.77
C HIS A 133 12.27 -10.82 -18.15
N ASN A 134 11.26 -9.96 -18.16
CA ASN A 134 9.91 -10.30 -17.72
C ASN A 134 9.09 -10.77 -18.94
N PRO A 135 8.89 -12.09 -19.14
CA PRO A 135 8.18 -12.64 -20.31
C PRO A 135 6.68 -12.35 -20.31
#